data_AF-A0A1Y5FAK1-F1
#
_entry.id   AF-A0A1Y5FAK1-F1
#
_cell.length_a   1.000
_cell.length_b   1.000
_cell.length_c   1.000
_cell.angle_alpha   90.00
_cell.angle_beta   90.00
_cell.angle_gamma   90.00
#
_symmetry.space_group_name_H-M   'P 1'
#
loop_
_entity.id
_entity.type
_entity.pdbx_description
1 polymer ?
#
loop_
_entity_poly.entity_id
_entity_poly.type
_entity_poly.pdbx_seq_one_letter_code
_entity_poly.pdbx_strand_id
1 'polypeptide(L)'
;MSLTISQLHTLRDLANKAAQRAGAIIKEKQGTQVKVLKKDGGDTLASCVVTEVDMAAEKAILELLTPTLKDYNLGLLTEESTDDESRFNHDYFWCIDPLDGTLAYSRNEDGYSTSIALVSRVGVPIIGVVYNPRTDTLYHAIKDQGAFKNDAPFKVSDHSKNLTLLFDQSYLSHPDYESHIRELKDHLQAIGLNELKINPLGGAVMNAISTIELAPALYYKLPKKTLGGGSLWDFAASSVIQSEAGGLNSDYYKEALELNRRESTFMNHRGIIFCSSENILKVLIKRP
;
A
#
# COMPACT_ATOMS: atom_id res chain seq x y z
N MET A 1 -6.61 -7.66 -24.85
CA MET A 1 -5.32 -7.36 -25.48
C MET A 1 -4.24 -7.34 -24.41
N SER A 2 -3.12 -8.02 -24.62
CA SER A 2 -2.00 -8.00 -23.66
C SER A 2 -1.08 -6.82 -23.95
N LEU A 3 -0.66 -6.10 -22.91
CA LEU A 3 0.27 -4.98 -23.03
C LEU A 3 1.69 -5.50 -23.30
N THR A 4 2.39 -4.91 -24.26
CA THR A 4 3.80 -5.22 -24.52
C THR A 4 4.69 -4.66 -23.41
N ILE A 5 5.90 -5.21 -23.24
CA ILE A 5 6.90 -4.71 -22.27
C ILE A 5 7.18 -3.21 -22.48
N SER A 6 7.32 -2.76 -23.73
CA SER A 6 7.53 -1.34 -24.04
C SER A 6 6.36 -0.46 -23.55
N GLN A 7 5.12 -0.92 -23.73
CA GLN A 7 3.94 -0.20 -23.23
C GLN A 7 3.90 -0.19 -21.71
N LEU A 8 4.28 -1.28 -21.04
CA LEU A 8 4.38 -1.33 -19.59
C LEU A 8 5.41 -0.33 -19.05
N HIS A 9 6.57 -0.19 -19.69
CA HIS A 9 7.54 0.85 -19.32
C HIS A 9 6.96 2.26 -19.50
N THR A 10 6.29 2.55 -20.62
CA THR A 10 5.64 3.85 -20.84
C THR A 10 4.58 4.16 -19.79
N LEU A 11 3.71 3.18 -19.46
CA LEU A 11 2.68 3.32 -18.44
C LEU A 11 3.28 3.51 -17.04
N ARG A 12 4.36 2.77 -16.71
CA ARG A 12 5.10 2.94 -15.45
C ARG A 12 5.72 4.33 -15.35
N ASP A 13 6.34 4.83 -16.41
CA ASP A 13 6.95 6.17 -16.41
C ASP A 13 5.90 7.28 -16.22
N LEU A 14 4.71 7.11 -16.80
CA LEU A 14 3.57 8.01 -16.55
C LEU A 14 3.07 7.92 -15.10
N ALA A 15 2.94 6.71 -14.55
CA ALA A 15 2.55 6.50 -13.16
C ALA A 15 3.58 7.09 -12.18
N ASN A 16 4.88 6.96 -12.45
CA ASN A 16 5.95 7.60 -11.68
C ASN A 16 5.76 9.13 -11.63
N LYS A 17 5.56 9.76 -12.80
CA LYS A 17 5.31 11.21 -12.88
C LYS A 17 4.04 11.62 -12.15
N ALA A 18 2.98 10.81 -12.26
CA ALA A 18 1.71 11.06 -11.58
C ALA A 18 1.85 11.00 -10.06
N ALA A 19 2.53 9.98 -9.53
CA ALA A 19 2.77 9.84 -8.10
C ALA A 19 3.65 10.96 -7.54
N GLN A 20 4.71 11.35 -8.27
CA GLN A 20 5.57 12.47 -7.88
C GLN A 20 4.80 13.81 -7.88
N ARG A 21 3.94 14.04 -8.87
CA ARG A 21 3.12 15.26 -8.95
C ARG A 21 2.11 15.32 -7.80
N ALA A 22 1.44 14.21 -7.50
CA ALA A 22 0.55 14.10 -6.34
C ALA A 22 1.29 14.37 -5.03
N GLY A 23 2.45 13.73 -4.84
CA GLY A 23 3.25 13.92 -3.65
C GLY A 23 3.82 15.33 -3.49
N ALA A 24 4.12 16.04 -4.58
CA ALA A 24 4.47 17.46 -4.51
C ALA A 24 3.33 18.32 -3.94
N ILE A 25 2.09 18.05 -4.36
CA ILE A 25 0.89 18.73 -3.83
C ILE A 25 0.67 18.39 -2.36
N ILE A 26 0.78 17.11 -1.99
CA ILE A 26 0.67 16.64 -0.60
C ILE A 26 1.70 17.37 0.29
N LYS A 27 2.95 17.45 -0.18
CA LYS A 27 4.04 18.11 0.54
C LYS A 27 3.86 19.62 0.65
N GLU A 28 3.38 20.28 -0.41
CA GLU A 28 3.10 21.72 -0.41
C GLU A 28 1.99 22.09 0.58
N LYS A 29 0.93 21.28 0.64
CA LYS A 29 -0.18 21.46 1.56
C LYS A 29 0.17 21.04 3.00
N GLN A 30 1.28 20.33 3.21
CA GLN A 30 1.77 19.95 4.54
C GLN A 30 2.28 21.19 5.29
N GLY A 31 1.68 21.53 6.43
CA GLY A 31 2.15 22.62 7.28
C GLY A 31 1.68 24.02 6.88
N THR A 32 0.95 24.18 5.76
CA THR A 32 0.03 25.32 5.62
C THR A 32 -0.97 25.21 6.76
N GLN A 33 -0.78 26.02 7.81
CA GLN A 33 -1.84 26.29 8.78
C GLN A 33 -3.03 26.77 7.95
N VAL A 34 -4.01 25.90 7.77
CA VAL A 34 -5.32 26.33 7.30
C VAL A 34 -5.86 27.20 8.42
N LYS A 35 -5.54 28.50 8.34
CA LYS A 35 -6.35 29.55 8.95
C LYS A 35 -7.79 29.23 8.54
N VAL A 36 -8.70 29.37 9.50
CA VAL A 36 -10.14 29.68 9.31
C VAL A 36 -11.13 28.56 9.72
N LEU A 37 -11.82 28.91 10.82
CA LEU A 37 -13.21 28.64 11.26
C LEU A 37 -13.72 27.19 11.35
N LYS A 38 -13.94 26.78 12.61
CA LYS A 38 -14.86 25.71 13.00
C LYS A 38 -16.19 25.87 12.27
N LYS A 39 -16.58 24.88 11.46
CA LYS A 39 -17.99 24.66 11.12
C LYS A 39 -18.53 23.59 12.07
N ASP A 40 -19.69 23.88 12.66
CA ASP A 40 -20.44 22.92 13.46
C ASP A 40 -21.03 21.85 12.54
N GLY A 41 -20.61 20.61 12.74
CA GLY A 41 -21.18 19.44 12.10
C GLY A 41 -20.18 18.32 11.94
N GLY A 42 -20.11 17.41 12.93
CA GLY A 42 -19.62 16.01 12.83
C GLY A 42 -18.18 15.75 12.41
N ASP A 43 -17.73 16.37 11.31
CA ASP A 43 -16.42 16.23 10.71
C ASP A 43 -15.43 17.15 11.39
N THR A 44 -14.27 16.60 11.74
CA THR A 44 -13.19 17.41 12.30
C THR A 44 -12.56 18.28 11.21
N LEU A 45 -12.09 19.48 11.54
CA LEU A 45 -11.39 20.33 10.57
C LEU A 45 -10.20 19.61 9.90
N ALA A 46 -9.54 18.71 10.63
CA ALA A 46 -8.47 17.88 10.12
C ALA A 46 -8.94 16.93 9.00
N SER A 47 -10.14 16.33 9.12
CA SER A 47 -10.67 15.47 8.07
C SER A 47 -11.01 16.27 6.80
N CYS A 48 -11.54 17.49 6.91
CA CYS A 48 -11.81 18.31 5.73
C CYS A 48 -10.54 18.71 4.96
N VAL A 49 -9.46 19.07 5.67
CA VAL A 49 -8.17 19.45 5.05
C VAL A 49 -7.54 18.26 4.35
N VAL A 50 -7.57 17.09 4.98
CA VAL A 50 -7.15 15.83 4.37
C VAL A 50 -7.92 15.60 3.07
N THR A 51 -9.25 15.62 3.11
CA THR A 51 -10.08 15.42 1.90
C THR A 51 -9.71 16.38 0.78
N GLU A 52 -9.40 17.65 1.07
CA GLU A 52 -8.97 18.61 0.04
C GLU A 52 -7.58 18.30 -0.53
N VAL A 53 -6.70 17.68 0.25
CA VAL A 53 -5.37 17.23 -0.20
C VAL A 53 -5.53 15.98 -1.06
N ASP A 54 -6.29 14.99 -0.59
CA ASP A 54 -6.65 13.76 -1.30
C ASP A 54 -7.25 14.05 -2.68
N MET A 55 -8.31 14.88 -2.73
CA MET A 55 -8.95 15.25 -3.99
C MET A 55 -8.00 16.01 -4.95
N ALA A 56 -7.10 16.83 -4.41
CA ALA A 56 -6.12 17.56 -5.24
C ALA A 56 -5.04 16.62 -5.78
N ALA A 57 -4.59 15.66 -4.97
CA ALA A 57 -3.67 14.61 -5.38
C ALA A 57 -4.31 13.71 -6.44
N GLU A 58 -5.55 13.25 -6.23
CA GLU A 58 -6.30 12.44 -7.20
C GLU A 58 -6.39 13.16 -8.54
N LYS A 59 -6.84 14.42 -8.53
CA LYS A 59 -6.97 15.21 -9.76
C LYS A 59 -5.64 15.27 -10.53
N ALA A 60 -4.52 15.49 -9.84
CA ALA A 60 -3.21 15.57 -10.46
C ALA A 60 -2.75 14.23 -11.07
N ILE A 61 -3.12 13.11 -10.44
CA ILE A 61 -2.87 11.75 -10.96
C ILE A 61 -3.72 11.52 -12.20
N LEU A 62 -5.03 11.77 -12.11
CA LEU A 62 -5.99 11.51 -13.18
C LEU A 62 -5.73 12.38 -14.41
N GLU A 63 -5.24 13.62 -14.25
CA GLU A 63 -4.82 14.45 -15.40
C GLU A 63 -3.77 13.76 -16.29
N LEU A 64 -2.89 12.94 -15.71
CA LEU A 64 -1.84 12.22 -16.43
C LEU A 64 -2.27 10.82 -16.89
N LEU A 65 -3.10 10.13 -16.10
CA LEU A 65 -3.48 8.74 -16.37
C LEU A 65 -4.77 8.60 -17.19
N THR A 66 -5.69 9.56 -17.16
CA THR A 66 -6.96 9.50 -17.91
C THR A 66 -6.77 9.27 -19.43
N PRO A 67 -5.79 9.91 -20.12
CA PRO A 67 -5.54 9.63 -21.53
C PRO A 67 -5.26 8.14 -21.81
N THR A 68 -4.59 7.46 -20.88
CA THR A 68 -4.24 6.04 -21.01
C THR A 68 -5.46 5.12 -20.96
N LEU A 69 -6.56 5.54 -20.32
CA LEU A 69 -7.80 4.77 -20.26
C LEU A 69 -8.35 4.50 -21.66
N LYS A 70 -8.31 5.51 -22.52
CA LYS A 70 -8.74 5.39 -23.92
C LYS A 70 -7.66 4.74 -24.79
N ASP A 71 -6.42 5.21 -24.69
CA ASP A 71 -5.34 4.80 -25.58
C ASP A 71 -4.96 3.31 -25.42
N TYR A 72 -5.16 2.75 -24.21
CA TYR A 72 -4.84 1.37 -23.87
C TYR A 72 -6.05 0.53 -23.46
N ASN A 73 -7.26 1.09 -23.52
CA ASN A 73 -8.51 0.43 -23.13
C ASN A 73 -8.46 -0.11 -21.69
N LEU A 74 -8.17 0.77 -20.73
CA LEU A 74 -8.01 0.46 -19.31
C LEU A 74 -9.24 0.93 -18.51
N GLY A 75 -9.55 0.20 -17.44
CA GLY A 75 -10.49 0.66 -16.41
C GLY A 75 -9.82 1.54 -15.34
N LEU A 76 -10.62 2.00 -14.39
CA LEU A 76 -10.20 2.82 -13.27
C LEU A 76 -10.87 2.35 -11.98
N LEU A 77 -10.11 2.37 -10.89
CA LEU A 77 -10.57 2.24 -9.52
C LEU A 77 -9.69 3.18 -8.68
N THR A 78 -10.30 4.09 -7.93
CA THR A 78 -9.57 5.04 -7.09
C THR A 78 -10.39 5.29 -5.82
N GLU A 79 -9.71 5.61 -4.72
CA GLU A 79 -10.37 5.79 -3.41
C GLU A 79 -11.40 6.92 -3.40
N GLU A 80 -11.05 8.06 -3.97
CA GLU A 80 -11.80 9.32 -3.80
C GLU A 80 -12.94 9.49 -4.83
N SER A 81 -13.02 8.62 -5.84
CA SER A 81 -14.09 8.63 -6.83
C SER A 81 -14.97 7.39 -6.75
N THR A 82 -16.24 7.56 -7.12
CA THR A 82 -17.16 6.42 -7.27
C THR A 82 -16.61 5.42 -8.26
N ASP A 83 -16.58 4.17 -7.83
CA ASP A 83 -16.26 3.03 -8.66
C ASP A 83 -17.25 2.90 -9.84
N ASP A 84 -16.75 3.10 -11.07
CA ASP A 84 -17.54 3.03 -12.30
C ASP A 84 -17.67 1.61 -12.87
N GLU A 85 -17.17 0.61 -12.14
CA GLU A 85 -17.15 -0.81 -12.51
C GLU A 85 -16.35 -1.14 -13.79
N SER A 86 -15.65 -0.18 -14.39
CA SER A 86 -14.88 -0.35 -15.62
C SER A 86 -13.78 -1.40 -15.47
N ARG A 87 -13.21 -1.58 -14.25
CA ARG A 87 -12.21 -2.61 -13.93
C ARG A 87 -12.65 -4.04 -14.22
N PHE A 88 -13.95 -4.27 -14.36
CA PHE A 88 -14.49 -5.59 -14.69
C PHE A 88 -14.69 -5.81 -16.19
N ASN A 89 -14.67 -4.74 -16.98
CA ASN A 89 -14.95 -4.76 -18.41
C ASN A 89 -13.69 -4.62 -19.26
N HIS A 90 -12.58 -4.18 -18.66
CA HIS A 90 -11.27 -4.04 -19.30
C HIS A 90 -10.28 -5.12 -18.83
N ASP A 91 -9.27 -5.42 -19.65
CA ASP A 91 -8.25 -6.44 -19.31
C ASP A 91 -7.29 -5.97 -18.20
N TYR A 92 -7.14 -4.65 -18.06
CA TYR A 92 -6.34 -4.01 -17.03
C TYR A 92 -7.05 -2.75 -16.53
N PHE A 93 -6.71 -2.30 -15.33
CA PHE A 93 -7.22 -1.07 -14.74
C PHE A 93 -6.18 -0.41 -13.83
N TRP A 94 -6.26 0.91 -13.73
CA TRP A 94 -5.53 1.65 -12.69
C TRP A 94 -6.25 1.49 -11.35
N CYS A 95 -5.51 1.16 -10.29
CA CYS A 95 -5.97 1.07 -8.92
C CYS A 95 -5.16 2.06 -8.08
N ILE A 96 -5.80 3.09 -7.53
CA ILE A 96 -5.13 4.30 -7.03
C ILE A 96 -5.58 4.65 -5.61
N ASP A 97 -4.60 4.95 -4.76
CA ASP A 97 -4.78 5.68 -3.51
C ASP A 97 -3.95 6.98 -3.61
N PRO A 98 -4.59 8.16 -3.70
CA PRO A 98 -3.87 9.43 -3.76
C PRO A 98 -3.01 9.71 -2.52
N LEU A 99 -3.47 9.34 -1.32
CA LEU A 99 -2.80 9.58 -0.03
C LEU A 99 -3.18 8.49 1.00
N ASP A 100 -2.50 7.35 0.91
CA ASP A 100 -2.50 6.34 1.97
C ASP A 100 -1.84 6.93 3.23
N GLY A 101 -2.37 6.59 4.40
CA GLY A 101 -1.82 7.05 5.66
C GLY A 101 -2.26 8.46 6.05
N THR A 102 -3.43 8.91 5.59
CA THR A 102 -4.12 10.15 5.96
C THR A 102 -3.96 10.56 7.44
N LEU A 103 -4.08 9.61 8.39
CA LEU A 103 -3.91 9.91 9.82
C LEU A 103 -2.48 10.38 10.16
N ALA A 104 -1.47 9.68 9.63
CA ALA A 104 -0.07 10.08 9.79
C ALA A 104 0.21 11.43 9.13
N TYR A 105 -0.35 11.66 7.93
CA TYR A 105 -0.28 12.97 7.27
C TYR A 105 -0.87 14.09 8.15
N SER A 106 -2.06 13.90 8.71
CA SER A 106 -2.75 14.87 9.57
C SER A 106 -1.97 15.21 10.85
N ARG A 107 -1.16 14.26 11.33
CA ARG A 107 -0.30 14.41 12.52
C ARG A 107 1.11 14.88 12.19
N ASN A 108 1.42 15.10 10.91
CA ASN A 108 2.77 15.41 10.43
C ASN A 108 3.81 14.35 10.84
N GLU A 109 3.39 13.09 10.82
CA GLU A 109 4.19 11.90 11.12
C GLU A 109 4.61 11.18 9.82
N ASP A 110 5.57 10.28 9.93
CA ASP A 110 6.02 9.47 8.80
C ASP A 110 5.02 8.33 8.49
N GLY A 111 5.08 7.82 7.26
CA GLY A 111 4.31 6.64 6.84
C GLY A 111 3.08 6.92 6.01
N TYR A 112 2.98 8.07 5.34
CA TYR A 112 1.99 8.31 4.29
C TYR A 112 2.64 8.28 2.90
N SER A 113 1.86 7.95 1.87
CA SER A 113 2.36 7.84 0.49
C SER A 113 1.25 7.90 -0.55
N THR A 114 1.61 8.22 -1.80
CA THR A 114 0.74 7.98 -2.95
C THR A 114 0.98 6.57 -3.50
N SER A 115 -0.08 5.83 -3.82
CA SER A 115 -0.04 4.47 -4.37
C SER A 115 -0.76 4.40 -5.71
N ILE A 116 -0.11 3.87 -6.73
CA ILE A 116 -0.68 3.68 -8.07
C ILE A 116 -0.28 2.29 -8.57
N ALA A 117 -1.27 1.48 -8.92
CA ALA A 117 -1.04 0.15 -9.49
C ALA A 117 -1.77 -0.02 -10.83
N LEU A 118 -1.15 -0.72 -11.77
CA LEU A 118 -1.86 -1.29 -12.91
C LEU A 118 -2.17 -2.75 -12.58
N VAL A 119 -3.44 -3.12 -12.53
CA VAL A 119 -3.89 -4.47 -12.13
C VAL A 119 -4.64 -5.10 -13.30
N SER A 120 -4.38 -6.38 -13.56
CA SER A 120 -5.15 -7.14 -14.55
C SER A 120 -6.57 -7.44 -14.05
N ARG A 121 -7.50 -7.73 -14.96
CA ARG A 121 -8.89 -8.07 -14.61
C ARG A 121 -9.00 -9.24 -13.64
N VAL A 122 -8.06 -10.18 -13.68
CA VAL A 122 -8.04 -11.35 -12.77
C VAL A 122 -7.41 -11.04 -11.40
N GLY A 123 -7.03 -9.78 -11.13
CA GLY A 123 -6.47 -9.35 -9.85
C GLY A 123 -4.95 -9.52 -9.72
N VAL A 124 -4.22 -9.80 -10.81
CA VAL A 124 -2.75 -9.83 -10.76
C VAL A 124 -2.20 -8.42 -10.96
N PRO A 125 -1.42 -7.86 -10.01
CA PRO A 125 -0.79 -6.55 -10.16
C PRO A 125 0.39 -6.64 -11.13
N ILE A 126 0.47 -5.70 -12.07
CA ILE A 126 1.41 -5.69 -13.21
C ILE A 126 2.42 -4.57 -13.06
N ILE A 127 1.98 -3.39 -12.66
CA ILE A 127 2.82 -2.23 -12.36
C ILE A 127 2.46 -1.77 -10.94
N GLY A 128 3.46 -1.42 -10.14
CA GLY A 128 3.26 -0.79 -8.85
C GLY A 128 4.17 0.41 -8.72
N VAL A 129 3.63 1.53 -8.27
CA VAL A 129 4.35 2.77 -8.00
C VAL A 129 3.89 3.28 -6.64
N VAL A 130 4.85 3.50 -5.75
CA VAL A 130 4.62 4.11 -4.44
C VAL A 130 5.56 5.31 -4.30
N TYR A 131 5.02 6.48 -4.02
CA TYR A 131 5.82 7.67 -3.77
C TYR A 131 5.62 8.14 -2.34
N ASN A 132 6.72 8.22 -1.59
CA ASN A 132 6.76 8.77 -0.24
C ASN A 132 7.18 10.27 -0.31
N PRO A 133 6.24 11.22 -0.12
CA PRO A 133 6.53 12.65 -0.25
C PRO A 133 7.45 13.19 0.84
N ARG A 134 7.48 12.55 2.01
CA ARG A 134 8.27 12.95 3.17
C ARG A 134 9.76 12.77 2.92
N THR A 135 10.12 11.66 2.29
CA THR A 135 11.52 11.27 2.03
C THR A 135 11.95 11.44 0.58
N ASP A 136 11.06 11.94 -0.29
CA ASP A 136 11.31 12.06 -1.74
C ASP A 136 11.80 10.71 -2.32
N THR A 137 11.08 9.65 -1.96
CA THR A 137 11.43 8.28 -2.35
C THR A 137 10.34 7.69 -3.23
N LEU A 138 10.75 7.28 -4.42
CA LEU A 138 9.94 6.61 -5.42
C LEU A 138 10.30 5.12 -5.45
N TYR A 139 9.34 4.27 -5.09
CA TYR A 139 9.41 2.83 -5.30
C TYR A 139 8.60 2.47 -6.53
N HIS A 140 9.13 1.63 -7.40
CA HIS A 140 8.34 1.12 -8.52
C HIS A 140 8.79 -0.27 -8.95
N ALA A 141 7.86 -0.99 -9.56
CA ALA A 141 8.11 -2.31 -10.13
C ALA A 141 7.22 -2.53 -11.35
N ILE A 142 7.72 -3.34 -12.29
CA ILE A 142 6.93 -3.98 -13.33
C ILE A 142 7.10 -5.48 -13.11
N LYS A 143 6.01 -6.24 -13.18
CA LYS A 143 6.04 -7.70 -13.03
C LYS A 143 7.10 -8.31 -13.95
N ASP A 144 7.92 -9.19 -13.39
CA ASP A 144 9.05 -9.88 -14.02
C ASP A 144 10.19 -8.96 -14.51
N GLN A 145 10.30 -7.73 -14.00
CA GLN A 145 11.35 -6.75 -14.39
C GLN A 145 12.15 -6.20 -13.19
N GLY A 146 11.85 -6.65 -11.97
CA GLY A 146 12.48 -6.19 -10.74
C GLY A 146 11.82 -4.95 -10.13
N ALA A 147 12.15 -4.72 -8.87
CA ALA A 147 11.76 -3.53 -8.11
C ALA A 147 12.92 -2.54 -8.03
N PHE A 148 12.58 -1.26 -7.92
CA PHE A 148 13.53 -0.16 -7.86
C PHE A 148 13.11 0.88 -6.82
N LYS A 149 14.10 1.55 -6.24
CA LYS A 149 13.98 2.67 -5.31
C LYS A 149 14.85 3.80 -5.85
N ASN A 150 14.23 4.92 -6.24
CA ASN A 150 14.90 6.04 -6.89
C ASN A 150 15.85 5.57 -8.02
N ASP A 151 15.31 4.75 -8.93
CA ASP A 151 16.00 4.12 -10.08
C ASP A 151 17.13 3.12 -9.74
N ALA A 152 17.48 2.93 -8.47
CA ALA A 152 18.41 1.89 -8.04
C ALA A 152 17.67 0.56 -7.79
N PRO A 153 18.28 -0.60 -8.07
CA PRO A 153 17.68 -1.90 -7.75
C PRO A 153 17.28 -2.01 -6.27
N PHE A 154 16.05 -2.46 -6.03
CA PHE A 154 15.48 -2.60 -4.70
C PHE A 154 15.17 -4.06 -4.44
N LYS A 155 15.84 -4.63 -3.42
CA LYS A 155 15.73 -6.04 -3.08
C LYS A 155 15.71 -6.21 -1.58
N VAL A 156 15.00 -7.23 -1.11
CA VAL A 156 15.06 -7.67 0.28
C VAL A 156 16.51 -8.06 0.62
N SER A 157 16.97 -7.61 1.79
CA SER A 157 18.29 -7.97 2.32
C SER A 157 18.24 -8.30 3.80
N ASP A 158 18.21 -9.60 4.14
CA ASP A 158 18.17 -10.08 5.52
C ASP A 158 19.58 -10.05 6.15
N HIS A 159 19.86 -9.02 6.96
CA HIS A 159 21.15 -8.89 7.66
C HIS A 159 21.02 -8.84 9.19
N SER A 160 19.79 -8.77 9.71
CA SER A 160 19.49 -8.61 11.13
C SER A 160 19.06 -9.94 11.78
N LYS A 161 19.26 -10.05 13.09
CA LYS A 161 18.73 -11.14 13.95
C LYS A 161 17.44 -10.76 14.66
N ASN A 162 16.86 -9.61 14.33
CA ASN A 162 15.63 -9.09 14.91
C ASN A 162 14.53 -9.08 13.86
N LEU A 163 13.33 -9.52 14.23
CA LEU A 163 12.14 -9.39 13.40
C LEU A 163 11.54 -8.01 13.63
N THR A 164 11.35 -7.22 12.57
CA THR A 164 10.57 -5.98 12.64
C THR A 164 9.11 -6.29 12.35
N LEU A 165 8.22 -6.08 13.32
CA LEU A 165 6.78 -6.14 13.15
C LEU A 165 6.24 -4.74 12.83
N LEU A 166 5.63 -4.62 11.65
CA LEU A 166 4.96 -3.45 11.11
C LEU A 166 3.46 -3.61 11.32
N PHE A 167 2.77 -2.50 11.61
CA PHE A 167 1.30 -2.47 11.72
C PHE A 167 0.81 -1.02 11.69
N ASP A 168 -0.47 -0.86 11.36
CA ASP A 168 -1.17 0.42 11.42
C ASP A 168 -1.19 0.94 12.87
N GLN A 169 -0.93 2.22 13.10
CA GLN A 169 -0.91 2.79 14.47
C GLN A 169 -2.12 2.45 15.35
N SER A 170 -3.32 2.29 14.75
CA SER A 170 -4.55 1.94 15.46
C SER A 170 -4.48 0.57 16.17
N TYR A 171 -3.60 -0.32 15.73
CA TYR A 171 -3.41 -1.64 16.31
C TYR A 171 -2.79 -1.61 17.72
N LEU A 172 -2.08 -0.53 18.10
CA LEU A 172 -1.56 -0.36 19.47
C LEU A 172 -2.66 -0.37 20.53
N SER A 173 -3.88 0.02 20.16
CA SER A 173 -5.04 0.04 21.05
C SER A 173 -5.94 -1.19 20.90
N HIS A 174 -5.52 -2.19 20.12
CA HIS A 174 -6.30 -3.40 19.91
C HIS A 174 -6.35 -4.23 21.20
N PRO A 175 -7.52 -4.75 21.63
CA PRO A 175 -7.64 -5.54 22.87
C PRO A 175 -6.68 -6.74 22.93
N ASP A 176 -6.45 -7.38 21.79
CA ASP A 176 -5.57 -8.55 21.67
C ASP A 176 -4.10 -8.22 21.36
N TYR A 177 -3.70 -6.94 21.40
CA TYR A 177 -2.33 -6.54 21.05
C TYR A 177 -1.27 -7.30 21.87
N GLU A 178 -1.39 -7.30 23.20
CA GLU A 178 -0.43 -7.94 24.11
C GLU A 178 -0.33 -9.46 23.92
N SER A 179 -1.46 -10.12 23.66
CA SER A 179 -1.48 -11.57 23.42
C SER A 179 -0.80 -11.90 22.08
N HIS A 180 -1.05 -11.13 21.03
CA HIS A 180 -0.44 -11.32 19.71
C HIS A 180 1.07 -11.08 19.74
N ILE A 181 1.53 -10.03 20.43
CA ILE A 181 2.97 -9.75 20.59
C ILE A 181 3.67 -10.88 21.34
N ARG A 182 3.05 -11.43 22.38
CA ARG A 182 3.59 -12.58 23.12
C ARG A 182 3.70 -13.82 22.23
N GLU A 183 2.64 -14.13 21.50
CA GLU A 183 2.56 -15.26 20.58
C GLU A 183 3.66 -15.21 19.50
N LEU A 184 3.92 -14.03 18.93
CA LEU A 184 5.01 -13.83 17.97
C LEU A 184 6.39 -14.06 18.60
N LYS A 185 6.60 -13.52 19.81
CA LYS A 185 7.88 -13.67 20.55
C LYS A 185 8.20 -15.13 20.84
N ASP A 186 7.20 -15.92 21.20
CA ASP A 186 7.37 -17.35 21.53
C ASP A 186 7.88 -18.17 20.33
N HIS A 187 7.62 -17.73 19.10
CA HIS A 187 8.03 -18.43 17.87
C HIS A 187 9.33 -17.91 17.24
N LEU A 188 9.89 -16.79 17.71
CA LEU A 188 11.08 -16.18 17.08
C LEU A 188 12.30 -17.10 17.08
N GLN A 189 12.54 -17.79 18.20
CA GLN A 189 13.72 -18.66 18.32
C GLN A 189 13.66 -19.83 17.33
N ALA A 190 12.46 -20.35 17.04
CA ALA A 190 12.26 -21.43 16.09
C ALA A 190 12.65 -21.04 14.64
N ILE A 191 12.70 -19.73 14.34
CA ILE A 191 13.12 -19.21 13.04
C ILE A 191 14.50 -18.54 13.07
N GLY A 192 15.24 -18.68 14.18
CA GLY A 192 16.62 -18.17 14.31
C GLY A 192 16.72 -16.65 14.51
N LEU A 193 15.65 -16.02 15.01
CA LEU A 193 15.59 -14.61 15.40
C LEU A 193 15.52 -14.48 16.92
N ASN A 194 16.05 -13.38 17.45
CA ASN A 194 16.28 -13.19 18.88
C ASN A 194 15.32 -12.18 19.51
N GLU A 195 14.91 -11.15 18.77
CA GLU A 195 14.14 -10.03 19.28
C GLU A 195 13.01 -9.64 18.32
N LEU A 196 11.88 -9.25 18.88
CA LEU A 196 10.78 -8.60 18.15
C LEU A 196 10.92 -7.08 18.32
N LYS A 197 11.16 -6.38 17.23
CA LYS A 197 11.10 -4.91 17.18
C LYS A 197 9.75 -4.49 16.64
N ILE A 198 9.11 -3.59 17.36
CA ILE A 198 7.77 -3.10 17.05
C ILE A 198 7.95 -1.74 16.38
N ASN A 199 7.46 -1.60 15.15
CA ASN A 199 7.56 -0.34 14.40
C ASN A 199 6.18 0.07 13.85
N PRO A 200 5.40 0.86 14.61
CA PRO A 200 4.14 1.40 14.13
C PRO A 200 4.42 2.47 13.07
N LEU A 201 4.01 2.23 11.82
CA LEU A 201 3.94 3.27 10.79
C LEU A 201 2.48 3.64 10.51
N GLY A 202 2.29 4.71 9.75
CA GLY A 202 0.98 5.20 9.33
C GLY A 202 0.23 4.23 8.40
N GLY A 203 0.23 4.57 7.11
CA GLY A 203 -0.52 3.93 6.05
C GLY A 203 -0.08 2.51 5.72
N ALA A 204 -1.01 1.77 5.13
CA ALA A 204 -0.83 0.35 4.81
C ALA A 204 0.22 0.11 3.72
N VAL A 205 0.31 1.02 2.75
CA VAL A 205 1.27 1.00 1.65
C VAL A 205 2.68 1.08 2.20
N MET A 206 2.96 2.07 3.05
CA MET A 206 4.29 2.24 3.65
C MET A 206 4.65 1.14 4.64
N ASN A 207 3.67 0.59 5.38
CA ASN A 207 3.90 -0.61 6.20
C ASN A 207 4.36 -1.80 5.34
N ALA A 208 3.72 -2.05 4.20
CA ALA A 208 4.09 -3.10 3.27
C ALA A 208 5.49 -2.89 2.67
N ILE A 209 5.78 -1.71 2.13
CA ILE A 209 7.11 -1.36 1.58
C ILE A 209 8.21 -1.50 2.64
N SER A 210 7.93 -1.11 3.89
CA SER A 210 8.89 -1.20 4.98
C SER A 210 9.27 -2.63 5.34
N THR A 211 8.49 -3.64 4.92
CA THR A 211 8.91 -5.04 5.09
C THR A 211 10.13 -5.40 4.24
N ILE A 212 10.40 -4.66 3.18
CA ILE A 212 11.60 -4.80 2.34
C ILE A 212 12.76 -4.01 2.96
N GLU A 213 12.50 -2.76 3.36
CA GLU A 213 13.53 -1.85 3.93
C GLU A 213 14.09 -2.34 5.27
N LEU A 214 13.24 -2.95 6.12
CA LEU A 214 13.57 -3.29 7.50
C LEU A 214 13.72 -4.79 7.73
N ALA A 215 13.97 -5.52 6.64
CA ALA A 215 14.12 -6.97 6.62
C ALA A 215 15.20 -7.46 7.63
N PRO A 216 14.95 -8.54 8.43
CA PRO A 216 13.75 -9.36 8.44
C PRO A 216 12.54 -8.63 9.04
N ALA A 217 11.42 -8.63 8.31
CA ALA A 217 10.22 -7.90 8.70
C ALA A 217 8.92 -8.59 8.27
N LEU A 218 7.85 -8.25 8.99
CA LEU A 218 6.51 -8.79 8.87
C LEU A 218 5.47 -7.66 9.03
N TYR A 219 4.54 -7.59 8.10
CA TYR A 219 3.31 -6.80 8.20
C TYR A 219 2.14 -7.75 7.92
N TYR A 220 1.11 -7.74 8.76
CA TYR A 220 -0.10 -8.51 8.49
C TYR A 220 -1.34 -7.84 9.07
N LYS A 221 -2.49 -8.15 8.48
CA LYS A 221 -3.80 -7.88 9.04
C LYS A 221 -4.60 -9.17 9.10
N LEU A 222 -5.24 -9.40 10.24
CA LEU A 222 -6.09 -10.57 10.43
C LEU A 222 -7.40 -10.42 9.65
N PRO A 223 -7.98 -11.53 9.16
CA PRO A 223 -9.36 -11.55 8.70
C PRO A 223 -10.31 -11.07 9.80
N LYS A 224 -11.34 -10.32 9.43
CA LYS A 224 -12.38 -9.84 10.36
C LYS A 224 -13.74 -9.71 9.66
N LYS A 225 -14.80 -9.86 10.45
CA LYS A 225 -16.20 -9.79 9.96
C LYS A 225 -16.64 -8.37 9.60
N THR A 226 -16.02 -7.36 10.21
CA THR A 226 -16.34 -5.95 9.94
C THR A 226 -15.58 -5.45 8.71
N LEU A 227 -16.18 -4.53 7.96
CA LEU A 227 -15.52 -3.91 6.81
C LEU A 227 -14.23 -3.17 7.22
N GLY A 228 -13.33 -2.98 6.26
CA GLY A 228 -12.02 -2.35 6.44
C GLY A 228 -10.88 -3.35 6.28
N GLY A 229 -9.83 -3.22 7.09
CA GLY A 229 -8.61 -4.02 6.90
C GLY A 229 -7.79 -3.56 5.69
N GLY A 230 -8.00 -2.31 5.27
CA GLY A 230 -7.50 -1.74 4.03
C GLY A 230 -8.32 -2.15 2.80
N SER A 231 -8.06 -1.46 1.70
CA SER A 231 -8.74 -1.60 0.42
C SER A 231 -7.78 -2.12 -0.67
N LEU A 232 -8.29 -2.43 -1.87
CA LEU A 232 -7.46 -2.94 -2.98
C LEU A 232 -6.28 -2.01 -3.30
N TRP A 233 -6.52 -0.70 -3.29
CA TRP A 233 -5.53 0.34 -3.61
C TRP A 233 -4.39 0.47 -2.60
N ASP A 234 -4.63 0.10 -1.33
CA ASP A 234 -3.61 0.07 -0.27
C ASP A 234 -2.53 -0.99 -0.49
N PHE A 235 -2.85 -2.05 -1.24
CA PHE A 235 -2.00 -3.25 -1.34
C PHE A 235 -1.58 -3.59 -2.77
N ALA A 236 -2.30 -3.12 -3.79
CA ALA A 236 -2.04 -3.50 -5.17
C ALA A 236 -0.63 -3.10 -5.64
N ALA A 237 -0.21 -1.85 -5.37
CA ALA A 237 1.11 -1.36 -5.79
C ALA A 237 2.24 -2.06 -4.99
N SER A 238 2.08 -2.11 -3.67
CA SER A 238 3.05 -2.76 -2.79
C SER A 238 3.18 -4.27 -3.04
N SER A 239 2.12 -4.95 -3.49
CA SER A 239 2.14 -6.39 -3.79
C SER A 239 3.12 -6.74 -4.90
N VAL A 240 3.06 -6.05 -6.05
CA VAL A 240 4.02 -6.29 -7.14
C VAL A 240 5.42 -5.82 -6.76
N ILE A 241 5.57 -4.69 -6.05
CA ILE A 241 6.88 -4.25 -5.56
C ILE A 241 7.50 -5.30 -4.61
N GLN A 242 6.71 -5.87 -3.70
CA GLN A 242 7.15 -6.92 -2.78
C GLN A 242 7.67 -8.15 -3.52
N SER A 243 6.87 -8.66 -4.47
CA SER A 243 7.23 -9.85 -5.25
C SER A 243 8.52 -9.61 -6.05
N GLU A 244 8.63 -8.47 -6.73
CA GLU A 244 9.77 -8.13 -7.56
C GLU A 244 11.05 -7.80 -6.75
N ALA A 245 10.90 -7.38 -5.49
CA ALA A 245 12.01 -7.20 -4.55
C ALA A 245 12.51 -8.53 -3.94
N GLY A 246 11.85 -9.66 -4.23
CA GLY A 246 12.17 -10.98 -3.66
C GLY A 246 11.55 -11.24 -2.29
N GLY A 247 10.60 -10.41 -1.86
CA GLY A 247 9.78 -10.65 -0.69
C GLY A 247 8.53 -11.47 -1.01
N LEU A 248 7.71 -11.72 0.01
CA LEU A 248 6.45 -12.46 -0.12
C LEU A 248 5.27 -11.61 0.30
N ASN A 249 4.16 -11.77 -0.42
CA ASN A 249 2.85 -11.27 -0.04
C ASN A 249 1.78 -12.31 -0.35
N SER A 250 0.75 -12.35 0.49
CA SER A 250 -0.38 -13.27 0.37
C SER A 250 -1.55 -12.75 1.20
N ASP A 251 -2.71 -13.39 1.11
CA ASP A 251 -3.69 -13.26 2.18
C ASP A 251 -3.21 -13.96 3.47
N TYR A 252 -4.00 -13.89 4.54
CA TYR A 252 -3.62 -14.52 5.81
C TYR A 252 -3.57 -16.05 5.77
N TYR A 253 -4.25 -16.66 4.78
CA TYR A 253 -4.31 -18.10 4.55
C TYR A 253 -3.23 -18.61 3.59
N LYS A 254 -2.33 -17.72 3.14
CA LYS A 254 -1.21 -17.99 2.23
C LYS A 254 -1.62 -18.24 0.77
N GLU A 255 -2.79 -17.78 0.38
CA GLU A 255 -3.22 -17.72 -1.03
C GLU A 255 -2.91 -16.34 -1.63
N ALA A 256 -3.00 -16.22 -2.95
CA ALA A 256 -2.81 -14.94 -3.63
C ALA A 256 -3.84 -13.89 -3.16
N LEU A 257 -3.42 -12.62 -3.08
CA LEU A 257 -4.31 -11.52 -2.74
C LEU A 257 -5.40 -11.32 -3.81
N GLU A 258 -6.67 -11.23 -3.39
CA GLU A 258 -7.81 -10.99 -4.27
C GLU A 258 -7.95 -9.51 -4.69
N LEU A 259 -7.02 -9.00 -5.51
CA LEU A 259 -6.93 -7.57 -5.85
C LEU A 259 -7.92 -7.07 -6.93
N ASN A 260 -8.98 -7.82 -7.24
CA ASN A 260 -10.08 -7.35 -8.10
C ASN A 260 -11.43 -8.06 -7.82
N ARG A 261 -11.74 -8.30 -6.54
CA ARG A 261 -13.00 -8.95 -6.17
C ARG A 261 -14.20 -8.03 -6.35
N ARG A 262 -15.37 -8.60 -6.68
CA ARG A 262 -16.60 -7.84 -7.00
C ARG A 262 -17.37 -7.42 -5.76
N GLU A 263 -17.32 -8.22 -4.72
CA GLU A 263 -18.18 -8.09 -3.55
C GLU A 263 -17.81 -6.90 -2.66
N SER A 264 -16.53 -6.51 -2.65
CA SER A 264 -16.04 -5.39 -1.85
C SER A 264 -14.61 -5.02 -2.26
N THR A 265 -14.25 -3.75 -2.13
CA THR A 265 -12.84 -3.32 -2.23
C THR A 265 -12.04 -3.62 -0.96
N PHE A 266 -12.70 -3.93 0.17
CA PHE A 266 -12.04 -4.18 1.45
C PHE A 266 -11.39 -5.57 1.55
N MET A 267 -10.23 -5.59 2.21
CA MET A 267 -9.40 -6.79 2.40
C MET A 267 -9.67 -7.52 3.73
N ASN A 268 -10.67 -7.11 4.51
CA ASN A 268 -11.03 -7.76 5.79
C ASN A 268 -11.42 -9.24 5.65
N HIS A 269 -11.93 -9.67 4.50
CA HIS A 269 -12.48 -11.01 4.31
C HIS A 269 -11.44 -12.13 4.51
N ARG A 270 -10.19 -11.89 4.09
CA ARG A 270 -9.09 -12.87 4.19
C ARG A 270 -7.81 -12.32 4.80
N GLY A 271 -7.79 -11.02 5.15
CA GLY A 271 -6.60 -10.38 5.69
C GLY A 271 -5.46 -10.33 4.66
N ILE A 272 -4.30 -9.87 5.12
CA ILE A 272 -3.10 -9.70 4.27
C ILE A 272 -1.86 -10.09 5.06
N ILE A 273 -0.81 -10.52 4.36
CA ILE A 273 0.54 -10.71 4.87
C ILE A 273 1.52 -10.13 3.85
N PHE A 274 2.50 -9.37 4.34
CA PHE A 274 3.72 -8.99 3.65
C PHE A 274 4.91 -9.35 4.53
N CYS A 275 5.90 -10.03 3.98
CA CYS A 275 7.11 -10.35 4.72
C CYS A 275 8.34 -10.46 3.82
N SER A 276 9.50 -10.20 4.41
CA SER A 276 10.79 -10.31 3.72
C SER A 276 11.17 -11.73 3.30
N SER A 277 10.75 -12.78 4.02
CA SER A 277 11.11 -14.17 3.66
C SER A 277 10.10 -15.20 4.16
N GLU A 278 10.04 -16.37 3.49
CA GLU A 278 9.07 -17.44 3.79
C GLU A 278 9.21 -18.00 5.22
N ASN A 279 10.44 -18.00 5.73
CA ASN A 279 10.71 -18.50 7.07
C ASN A 279 9.97 -17.70 8.16
N ILE A 280 9.71 -16.41 7.91
CA ILE A 280 8.94 -15.54 8.82
C ILE A 280 7.48 -16.00 8.92
N LEU A 281 6.90 -16.59 7.86
CA LEU A 281 5.52 -17.09 7.90
C LEU A 281 5.29 -18.20 8.92
N LYS A 282 6.35 -18.76 9.53
CA LYS A 282 6.28 -19.75 10.60
C LYS A 282 6.00 -19.15 11.96
N VAL A 283 6.20 -17.83 12.15
CA VAL A 283 5.82 -17.16 13.41
C VAL A 283 4.31 -16.84 13.47
N LEU A 284 3.64 -16.88 12.32
CA LEU A 284 2.19 -16.72 12.24
C LEU A 284 1.51 -18.06 12.51
N ILE A 285 0.70 -18.13 13.56
CA ILE A 285 -0.14 -19.30 13.82
C ILE A 285 -1.37 -19.26 12.89
N LYS A 286 -1.71 -20.43 12.35
CA LYS A 286 -2.98 -20.64 11.65
C LYS A 286 -4.12 -20.40 12.65
N ARG A 287 -4.88 -19.34 12.44
CA ARG A 287 -6.13 -19.12 13.17
C ARG A 287 -7.27 -19.80 12.41
N PRO A 288 -8.15 -20.53 13.11
CA PRO A 288 -9.30 -21.18 12.49
C PRO A 288 -10.27 -20.18 11.87
#